data_AF-A0A093YTM4-F1
#
_entry.id   AF-A0A093YTM4-F1
#
_cell.length_a   1.000
_cell.length_b   1.000
_cell.length_c   1.000
_cell.angle_alpha   90.00
_cell.angle_beta   90.00
_cell.angle_gamma   90.00
#
_symmetry.space_group_name_H-M   'P 1'
#
loop_
_entity.id
_entity.type
_entity.pdbx_description
1 polymer ?
#
loop_
_entity_poly.entity_id
_entity_poly.type
_entity_poly.pdbx_seq_one_letter_code
_entity_poly.pdbx_strand_id
1 'polypeptide(L)'
;MQYISKLDLDLPDKVREIRNTEFPVPLLPVQDGLRCTHDGCVHLCVSAKRMKSHWLSDHGRPGQIDFDWHPVRLQTFFRGNLLQYFTNSHVHPGADTGRSASFTNASGRYTEKLNQNRDVVDVTGLPSDSGLLLQSQLDESDSALLHHYITYTSLTLAADARTKYMWQVTVPHIASQFPFLLHGILACTALHLAYLDPGRGRELMIRGRAHQDRAMPLFRSAIESPNKDNCDAVFAFSHLLVIYSFAAEREDDQLFLVESNALDTLPSWLYFIRCGCVMLCDVWDQLESGPVGSLVSACEIPITFSEDEQEPLIDLLLSAIPSQGSEDSWSEDVCKIYRDAATELGVAFASTQDPNSGFAAWDALRIWPMRISDAYLNLLGQKHPGALILLAHYCILLQRLNSHWYFEGRAKRLLLTAMSCLDTRWHHFIERPLAEIEDMSPVRPKTFAFRPSRRYDKPKLVALLSETPKK
;
A
#
# COMPACT_ATOMS: atom_id res chain seq x y z
N MET A 1 8.77 -21.28 -28.79
CA MET A 1 7.73 -21.34 -27.73
C MET A 1 6.34 -20.89 -28.21
N GLN A 2 5.89 -21.22 -29.42
CA GLN A 2 4.54 -20.86 -29.92
C GLN A 2 3.48 -21.96 -29.70
N TYR A 3 3.88 -23.12 -29.19
CA TYR A 3 2.98 -24.26 -28.94
C TYR A 3 2.30 -24.19 -27.57
N ILE A 4 2.95 -23.57 -26.58
CA ILE A 4 2.48 -23.55 -25.18
C ILE A 4 1.36 -22.51 -24.96
N SER A 5 1.35 -21.41 -25.71
CA SER A 5 0.35 -20.34 -25.59
C SER A 5 -1.05 -20.71 -26.09
N LYS A 6 -1.24 -21.94 -26.58
CA LYS A 6 -2.54 -22.48 -27.02
C LYS A 6 -3.12 -23.50 -26.04
N LEU A 7 -2.43 -23.76 -24.93
CA LEU A 7 -2.89 -24.67 -23.89
C LEU A 7 -3.57 -23.83 -22.81
N ASP A 8 -4.86 -24.09 -22.57
CA ASP A 8 -5.57 -23.55 -21.41
C ASP A 8 -5.06 -24.26 -20.16
N LEU A 9 -4.67 -23.47 -19.16
CA LEU A 9 -4.34 -23.98 -17.84
C LEU A 9 -5.65 -24.14 -17.05
N ASP A 10 -5.91 -25.34 -16.56
CA ASP A 10 -7.02 -25.58 -15.64
C ASP A 10 -6.86 -24.71 -14.37
N LEU A 11 -8.01 -24.24 -13.85
CA LEU A 11 -8.07 -23.64 -12.52
C LEU A 11 -7.55 -24.66 -11.48
N PRO A 12 -6.89 -24.23 -10.39
CA PRO A 12 -6.23 -25.14 -9.43
C PRO A 12 -7.13 -26.28 -8.96
N ASP A 13 -8.38 -25.99 -8.61
CA ASP A 13 -9.35 -26.96 -8.11
C ASP A 13 -9.79 -28.00 -9.15
N LYS A 14 -9.50 -27.76 -10.44
CA LYS A 14 -9.83 -28.63 -11.57
C LYS A 14 -8.63 -29.45 -12.05
N VAL A 15 -7.43 -29.16 -11.55
CA VAL A 15 -6.21 -29.90 -11.88
C VAL A 15 -6.33 -31.28 -11.26
N ARG A 16 -6.44 -32.32 -12.09
CA ARG A 16 -6.44 -33.69 -11.61
C ARG A 16 -5.11 -33.95 -10.90
N GLU A 17 -5.17 -34.42 -9.65
CA GLU A 17 -4.02 -34.99 -8.96
C GLU A 17 -3.52 -36.22 -9.74
N ILE A 18 -2.65 -35.99 -10.71
CA ILE A 18 -1.82 -37.05 -11.25
C ILE A 18 -1.01 -37.52 -10.05
N ARG A 19 -1.13 -38.81 -9.71
CA ARG A 19 -0.23 -39.47 -8.75
C ARG A 19 1.19 -39.37 -9.30
N ASN A 20 1.82 -38.23 -9.10
CA ASN A 20 3.13 -37.87 -9.61
C ASN A 20 4.13 -38.75 -8.89
N THR A 21 4.64 -39.75 -9.59
CA THR A 21 5.71 -40.63 -9.09
C THR A 21 7.09 -39.95 -9.13
N GLU A 22 7.21 -38.77 -9.75
CA GLU A 22 8.45 -38.00 -9.80
C GLU A 22 8.32 -36.69 -9.02
N PHE A 23 8.89 -36.69 -7.82
CA PHE A 23 9.15 -35.49 -7.01
C PHE A 23 10.64 -35.49 -6.64
N PRO A 24 11.36 -34.35 -6.74
CA PRO A 24 10.88 -33.06 -7.23
C PRO A 24 10.76 -33.01 -8.75
N VAL A 25 9.77 -32.28 -9.26
CA VAL A 25 9.63 -31.94 -10.68
C VAL A 25 10.82 -31.05 -11.08
N PRO A 26 11.60 -31.43 -12.11
CA PRO A 26 12.75 -30.64 -12.56
C PRO A 26 12.38 -29.19 -12.89
N LEU A 27 13.27 -28.25 -12.58
CA LEU A 27 13.14 -26.81 -12.84
C LEU A 27 12.07 -26.05 -12.02
N LEU A 28 11.27 -26.73 -11.20
CA LEU A 28 10.40 -26.07 -10.23
C LEU A 28 11.10 -25.85 -8.89
N PRO A 29 10.95 -24.67 -8.25
CA PRO A 29 11.56 -24.38 -6.96
C PRO A 29 10.97 -25.31 -5.90
N VAL A 30 11.85 -25.92 -5.09
CA VAL A 30 11.44 -26.75 -3.95
C VAL A 30 11.52 -25.92 -2.68
N GLN A 31 10.46 -25.97 -1.88
CA GLN A 31 10.30 -25.20 -0.65
C GLN A 31 10.17 -26.16 0.54
N ASP A 32 10.53 -25.67 1.73
CA ASP A 32 10.20 -26.36 2.97
C ASP A 32 8.78 -26.01 3.38
N GLY A 33 8.03 -27.00 3.86
CA GLY A 33 6.67 -26.82 4.32
C GLY A 33 6.21 -27.90 5.29
N LEU A 34 4.92 -27.93 5.53
CA LEU A 34 4.25 -28.71 6.57
C LEU A 34 3.10 -29.49 5.97
N ARG A 35 2.97 -30.76 6.36
CA ARG A 35 1.82 -31.63 6.05
C ARG A 35 0.99 -31.87 7.30
N CYS A 36 -0.33 -31.74 7.19
CA CYS A 36 -1.25 -32.06 8.27
C CYS A 36 -1.19 -33.55 8.63
N THR A 37 -1.22 -33.88 9.93
CA THR A 37 -1.22 -35.28 10.41
C THR A 37 -2.62 -35.79 10.78
N HIS A 38 -3.68 -34.99 10.60
CA HIS A 38 -5.05 -35.41 10.85
C HIS A 38 -5.47 -36.53 9.90
N ASP A 39 -6.18 -37.54 10.41
CA ASP A 39 -6.52 -38.74 9.64
C ASP A 39 -7.35 -38.38 8.38
N GLY A 40 -6.90 -38.87 7.22
CA GLY A 40 -7.49 -38.55 5.92
C GLY A 40 -7.26 -37.13 5.39
N CYS A 41 -6.55 -36.25 6.11
CA CYS A 41 -6.27 -34.89 5.65
C CYS A 41 -4.99 -34.84 4.78
N VAL A 42 -5.10 -34.26 3.59
CA VAL A 42 -3.97 -34.10 2.65
C VAL A 42 -3.45 -32.66 2.57
N HIS A 43 -3.84 -31.79 3.52
CA HIS A 43 -3.49 -30.39 3.48
C HIS A 43 -1.98 -30.15 3.64
N LEU A 44 -1.45 -29.29 2.77
CA LEU A 44 -0.03 -28.90 2.69
C LEU A 44 0.07 -27.37 2.71
N CYS A 45 0.99 -26.83 3.50
CA CYS A 45 1.26 -25.40 3.50
C CYS A 45 2.70 -25.10 3.91
N VAL A 46 3.19 -23.90 3.62
CA VAL A 46 4.58 -23.49 3.89
C VAL A 46 4.80 -22.88 5.28
N SER A 47 3.74 -22.65 6.07
CA SER A 47 3.87 -21.96 7.36
C SER A 47 3.00 -22.56 8.47
N ALA A 48 3.49 -22.50 9.70
CA ALA A 48 2.74 -22.95 10.87
C ALA A 48 1.48 -22.10 11.14
N LYS A 49 1.45 -20.82 10.77
CA LYS A 49 0.27 -19.93 10.89
C LYS A 49 -0.88 -20.46 10.01
N ARG A 50 -0.60 -20.81 8.74
CA ARG A 50 -1.58 -21.41 7.83
C ARG A 50 -2.03 -22.78 8.32
N MET A 51 -1.11 -23.61 8.82
CA MET A 51 -1.48 -24.92 9.37
C MET A 51 -2.38 -24.80 10.61
N LYS A 52 -2.10 -23.85 11.51
CA LYS A 52 -2.97 -23.56 12.66
C LYS A 52 -4.35 -23.07 12.24
N SER A 53 -4.41 -22.20 11.24
CA SER A 53 -5.67 -21.72 10.67
C SER A 53 -6.49 -22.85 10.06
N HIS A 54 -5.85 -23.72 9.26
CA HIS A 54 -6.47 -24.92 8.69
C HIS A 54 -6.98 -25.87 9.77
N TRP A 55 -6.21 -26.12 10.83
CA TRP A 55 -6.65 -26.93 11.96
C TRP A 55 -7.87 -26.34 12.68
N LEU A 56 -7.90 -25.01 12.83
CA LEU A 56 -9.04 -24.33 13.45
C LEU A 56 -10.29 -24.39 12.56
N SER A 57 -10.15 -24.23 11.24
CA SER A 57 -11.27 -24.23 10.29
C SER A 57 -11.80 -25.63 9.98
N ASP A 58 -10.91 -26.57 9.71
CA ASP A 58 -11.25 -27.86 9.09
C ASP A 58 -11.22 -29.01 10.11
N HIS A 59 -10.56 -28.81 11.26
CA HIS A 59 -10.47 -29.80 12.35
C HIS A 59 -11.06 -29.29 13.68
N GLY A 60 -11.59 -28.06 13.70
CA GLY A 60 -12.34 -27.49 14.83
C GLY A 60 -11.54 -27.28 16.12
N ARG A 61 -10.20 -27.37 16.08
CA ARG A 61 -9.32 -27.12 17.24
C ARG A 61 -8.03 -26.41 16.81
N PRO A 62 -7.43 -25.56 17.67
CA PRO A 62 -6.12 -25.00 17.38
C PRO A 62 -5.07 -26.12 17.33
N GLY A 63 -4.33 -26.18 16.23
CA GLY A 63 -3.29 -27.19 16.06
C GLY A 63 -2.03 -26.91 16.89
N GLN A 64 -1.44 -27.97 17.44
CA GLN A 64 -0.27 -27.96 18.30
C GLN A 64 1.01 -28.15 17.48
N ILE A 65 1.99 -27.30 17.77
CA ILE A 65 3.32 -27.35 17.15
C ILE A 65 3.96 -28.72 17.47
N ASP A 66 4.58 -29.35 16.47
CA ASP A 66 5.29 -30.63 16.51
C ASP A 66 4.45 -31.92 16.57
N PHE A 67 3.14 -31.85 16.77
CA PHE A 67 2.26 -33.04 16.81
C PHE A 67 1.25 -33.10 15.66
N ASP A 68 0.67 -31.95 15.31
CA ASP A 68 -0.47 -31.85 14.41
C ASP A 68 -0.07 -31.65 12.93
N TRP A 69 1.24 -31.60 12.67
CA TRP A 69 1.82 -31.58 11.33
C TRP A 69 3.27 -32.02 11.36
N HIS A 70 3.79 -32.50 10.23
CA HIS A 70 5.22 -32.81 10.08
C HIS A 70 5.86 -32.02 8.93
N PRO A 71 7.17 -31.72 9.03
CA PRO A 71 7.90 -31.08 7.94
C PRO A 71 7.94 -31.96 6.68
N VAL A 72 7.87 -31.31 5.53
CA VAL A 72 7.92 -31.96 4.22
C VAL A 72 8.42 -30.97 3.16
N ARG A 73 9.03 -31.47 2.08
CA ARG A 73 9.39 -30.63 0.93
C ARG A 73 8.19 -30.44 0.01
N LEU A 74 7.92 -29.22 -0.42
CA LEU A 74 6.77 -28.85 -1.26
C LEU A 74 7.23 -28.26 -2.59
N GLN A 75 6.41 -28.43 -3.63
CA GLN A 75 6.48 -27.68 -4.88
C GLN A 75 5.07 -27.17 -5.23
N THR A 76 4.97 -26.13 -6.05
CA THR A 76 3.70 -25.58 -6.55
C THR A 76 3.83 -25.24 -8.04
N PHE A 77 2.77 -25.47 -8.82
CA PHE A 77 2.65 -25.00 -10.20
C PHE A 77 2.01 -23.60 -10.28
N PHE A 78 1.38 -23.16 -9.19
CA PHE A 78 0.57 -21.95 -9.13
C PHE A 78 1.21 -20.88 -8.24
N ARG A 79 0.87 -19.61 -8.47
CA ARG A 79 1.32 -18.44 -7.72
C ARG A 79 0.12 -17.55 -7.35
N GLY A 80 0.28 -16.68 -6.35
CA GLY A 80 -0.77 -15.75 -5.90
C GLY A 80 -1.78 -16.36 -4.93
N ASN A 81 -3.05 -15.98 -5.01
CA ASN A 81 -4.11 -16.48 -4.12
C ASN A 81 -4.58 -17.91 -4.43
N LEU A 82 -4.02 -18.51 -5.49
CA LEU A 82 -4.42 -19.79 -6.05
C LEU A 82 -3.36 -20.88 -5.80
N LEU A 83 -2.76 -20.88 -4.60
CA LEU A 83 -1.65 -21.78 -4.24
C LEU A 83 -2.15 -23.18 -3.92
N GLN A 84 -1.64 -24.17 -4.66
CA GLN A 84 -1.79 -25.58 -4.33
C GLN A 84 -0.42 -26.26 -4.31
N TYR A 85 -0.05 -26.76 -3.13
CA TYR A 85 1.21 -27.45 -2.93
C TYR A 85 1.04 -28.94 -3.17
N PHE A 86 2.09 -29.58 -3.65
CA PHE A 86 2.18 -31.03 -3.74
C PHE A 86 3.51 -31.53 -3.20
N THR A 87 3.51 -32.78 -2.75
CA THR A 87 4.68 -33.47 -2.23
C THR A 87 4.51 -34.98 -2.32
N ASN A 88 5.60 -35.74 -2.24
CA ASN A 88 5.57 -37.20 -2.20
C ASN A 88 5.80 -37.71 -0.77
N SER A 89 5.05 -38.75 -0.37
CA SER A 89 4.98 -39.29 1.00
C SER A 89 6.28 -39.94 1.51
N HIS A 90 7.34 -39.99 0.69
CA HIS A 90 8.62 -40.64 1.03
C HIS A 90 9.79 -39.67 1.22
N VAL A 91 9.58 -38.35 1.14
CA VAL A 91 10.67 -37.36 1.22
C VAL A 91 10.65 -36.63 2.56
N HIS A 92 11.51 -37.08 3.47
CA HIS A 92 11.79 -36.39 4.73
C HIS A 92 12.86 -35.29 4.52
N PRO A 93 12.87 -34.23 5.35
CA PRO A 93 13.98 -33.28 5.36
C PRO A 93 15.23 -34.01 5.86
N GLY A 94 16.13 -34.41 4.96
CA GLY A 94 17.44 -34.96 5.35
C GLY A 94 18.12 -35.98 4.45
N ALA A 95 17.53 -36.44 3.35
CA ALA A 95 18.17 -37.41 2.46
C ALA A 95 18.48 -36.79 1.08
N ASP A 96 19.59 -36.06 0.99
CA ASP A 96 20.57 -36.26 -0.10
C ASP A 96 21.89 -35.54 0.21
N THR A 97 22.89 -36.37 0.52
CA THR A 97 24.31 -36.05 0.60
C THR A 97 24.89 -35.93 -0.80
N GLY A 98 25.52 -34.79 -1.13
CA GLY A 98 26.18 -34.66 -2.44
C GLY A 98 27.00 -33.41 -2.78
N ARG A 99 27.56 -32.65 -1.81
CA ARG A 99 28.89 -31.96 -1.84
C ARG A 99 28.97 -30.80 -0.84
N SER A 100 29.81 -31.02 0.18
CA SER A 100 30.35 -30.14 1.24
C SER A 100 30.02 -28.64 1.24
N ALA A 101 29.43 -28.18 2.35
CA ALA A 101 30.16 -27.40 3.35
C ALA A 101 29.46 -27.48 4.72
N SER A 102 30.21 -28.03 5.67
CA SER A 102 29.97 -28.18 7.11
C SER A 102 29.18 -27.08 7.82
N PHE A 103 28.08 -27.48 8.47
CA PHE A 103 27.63 -26.88 9.74
C PHE A 103 27.35 -27.99 10.74
N THR A 104 28.09 -27.95 11.84
CA THR A 104 27.88 -28.75 13.05
C THR A 104 26.64 -28.25 13.80
N ASN A 105 25.67 -29.14 13.99
CA ASN A 105 24.58 -29.00 14.95
C ASN A 105 25.07 -29.33 16.36
N ALA A 106 24.54 -28.62 17.36
CA ALA A 106 23.94 -29.15 18.59
C ALA A 106 23.72 -27.97 19.57
N SER A 107 22.50 -27.50 19.83
CA SER A 107 21.39 -28.12 20.56
C SER A 107 21.25 -27.52 21.95
N GLY A 108 20.07 -26.91 22.18
CA GLY A 108 19.32 -27.06 23.42
C GLY A 108 19.57 -26.02 24.52
N ARG A 109 18.52 -25.29 24.89
CA ARG A 109 17.61 -25.67 25.99
C ARG A 109 16.53 -24.61 26.19
N TYR A 110 15.29 -25.02 25.99
CA TYR A 110 14.14 -24.40 26.64
C TYR A 110 14.15 -24.82 28.11
N THR A 111 14.18 -23.85 29.02
CA THR A 111 13.66 -24.00 30.38
C THR A 111 12.94 -22.72 30.79
N GLU A 112 11.70 -22.91 31.21
CA GLU A 112 10.81 -22.03 31.96
C GLU A 112 11.49 -20.94 32.79
N LYS A 113 11.02 -19.69 32.65
CA LYS A 113 10.74 -18.82 33.81
C LYS A 113 9.53 -17.93 33.53
N LEU A 114 8.42 -18.29 34.16
CA LEU A 114 7.34 -17.37 34.51
C LEU A 114 7.88 -16.28 35.46
N ASN A 115 7.36 -15.06 35.28
CA ASN A 115 7.25 -13.97 36.26
C ASN A 115 8.48 -13.63 37.11
N GLN A 116 9.17 -12.56 36.73
CA GLN A 116 9.59 -11.46 37.62
C GLN A 116 10.29 -10.39 36.78
N ASN A 117 9.68 -9.21 36.63
CA ASN A 117 10.30 -7.95 37.08
C ASN A 117 9.42 -6.73 36.79
N ARG A 118 9.03 -6.10 37.90
CA ARG A 118 8.77 -4.67 38.02
C ARG A 118 10.06 -3.88 37.74
N ASP A 119 9.86 -2.69 37.20
CA ASP A 119 10.68 -1.47 37.27
C ASP A 119 12.13 -1.54 36.76
N VAL A 120 12.40 -0.83 35.66
CA VAL A 120 13.04 0.51 35.61
C VAL A 120 13.36 0.80 34.14
N VAL A 121 12.86 1.93 33.64
CA VAL A 121 13.19 2.46 32.32
C VAL A 121 14.64 2.95 32.35
N ASP A 122 15.54 2.27 31.65
CA ASP A 122 16.89 2.75 31.38
C ASP A 122 16.88 3.59 30.10
N VAL A 123 16.87 4.91 30.26
CA VAL A 123 17.05 5.90 29.20
C VAL A 123 18.55 6.14 29.03
N THR A 124 19.31 5.19 28.48
CA THR A 124 20.63 5.49 27.90
C THR A 124 21.03 4.46 26.85
N GLY A 125 20.76 4.77 25.58
CA GLY A 125 21.16 3.92 24.44
C GLY A 125 21.05 4.66 23.13
N LEU A 126 21.82 5.74 22.96
CA LEU A 126 22.02 6.40 21.67
C LEU A 126 23.06 5.61 20.85
N PRO A 127 22.76 5.21 19.59
CA PRO A 127 23.78 5.08 18.55
C PRO A 127 23.91 6.45 17.84
N SER A 128 25.06 7.10 17.99
CA SER A 128 25.26 8.53 17.74
C SER A 128 26.22 8.87 16.58
N ASP A 129 26.25 8.15 15.47
CA ASP A 129 27.14 8.56 14.35
C ASP A 129 26.44 8.72 12.98
N SER A 130 25.49 7.84 12.62
CA SER A 130 24.87 7.92 11.29
C SER A 130 23.87 9.08 11.14
N GLY A 131 23.10 9.39 12.20
CA GLY A 131 22.11 10.48 12.18
C GLY A 131 22.70 11.89 12.17
N LEU A 132 23.91 12.07 12.72
CA LEU A 132 24.61 13.35 12.72
C LEU A 132 25.19 13.70 11.35
N LEU A 133 25.64 12.70 10.58
CA LEU A 133 26.19 12.90 9.24
C LEU A 133 25.14 13.42 8.25
N LEU A 134 23.89 12.93 8.32
CA LEU A 134 22.83 13.41 7.44
C LEU A 134 22.31 14.81 7.81
N GLN A 135 22.24 15.15 9.10
CA GLN A 135 21.95 16.53 9.55
C GLN A 135 22.98 17.55 9.02
N SER A 136 24.23 17.13 8.80
CA SER A 136 25.27 17.99 8.23
C SER A 136 25.15 18.24 6.71
N GLN A 137 24.27 17.53 6.01
CA GLN A 137 24.05 17.68 4.56
C GLN A 137 22.79 18.48 4.19
N LEU A 138 21.95 18.82 5.16
CA LEU A 138 20.73 19.59 4.91
C LEU A 138 21.05 21.08 4.96
N ASP A 139 20.55 21.82 3.97
CA ASP A 139 20.58 23.28 4.06
C ASP A 139 19.57 23.79 5.12
N GLU A 140 19.60 25.09 5.40
CA GLU A 140 18.71 25.71 6.39
C GLU A 140 17.22 25.49 6.06
N SER A 141 16.89 25.49 4.76
CA SER A 141 15.51 25.30 4.30
C SER A 141 15.06 23.85 4.44
N ASP A 142 15.92 22.87 4.15
CA ASP A 142 15.62 21.45 4.33
C ASP A 142 15.51 21.08 5.82
N SER A 143 16.32 21.72 6.67
CA SER A 143 16.19 21.59 8.12
C SER A 143 14.83 22.11 8.61
N ALA A 144 14.36 23.23 8.06
CA ALA A 144 13.03 23.78 8.35
C ALA A 144 11.90 22.85 7.85
N LEU A 145 12.05 22.25 6.66
CA LEU A 145 11.13 21.24 6.15
C LEU A 145 11.08 20.02 7.07
N LEU A 146 12.23 19.46 7.46
CA LEU A 146 12.27 18.29 8.35
C LEU A 146 11.65 18.61 9.72
N HIS A 147 11.93 19.79 10.27
CA HIS A 147 11.29 20.24 11.51
C HIS A 147 9.76 20.33 11.37
N HIS A 148 9.27 20.90 10.26
CA HIS A 148 7.85 20.97 9.96
C HIS A 148 7.23 19.58 9.74
N TYR A 149 7.98 18.62 9.20
CA TYR A 149 7.52 17.23 9.09
C TYR A 149 7.24 16.62 10.46
N ILE A 150 8.25 16.65 11.33
CA ILE A 150 8.20 16.03 12.67
C ILE A 150 7.09 16.67 13.51
N THR A 151 6.88 17.98 13.37
CA THR A 151 5.95 18.73 14.22
C THR A 151 4.51 18.73 13.68
N TYR A 152 4.33 18.78 12.36
CA TYR A 152 3.01 18.99 11.74
C TYR A 152 2.67 17.96 10.67
N THR A 153 3.51 17.78 9.65
CA THR A 153 3.14 16.95 8.48
C THR A 153 2.86 15.51 8.87
N SER A 154 3.73 14.89 9.67
CA SER A 154 3.57 13.51 10.15
C SER A 154 2.22 13.24 10.83
N LEU A 155 1.67 14.23 11.53
CA LEU A 155 0.37 14.14 12.20
C LEU A 155 -0.80 14.10 11.20
N THR A 156 -0.63 14.68 10.02
CA THR A 156 -1.64 14.68 8.95
C THR A 156 -1.64 13.39 8.13
N LEU A 157 -0.59 12.57 8.24
CA LEU A 157 -0.47 11.29 7.51
C LEU A 157 -0.99 10.10 8.34
N ALA A 158 -1.20 10.31 9.65
CA ALA A 158 -1.58 9.25 10.58
C ALA A 158 -3.11 9.05 10.61
N ALA A 159 -3.54 7.79 10.52
CA ALA A 159 -4.95 7.41 10.66
C ALA A 159 -5.33 7.03 12.10
N ASP A 160 -4.37 6.53 12.88
CA ASP A 160 -4.56 6.07 14.25
C ASP A 160 -3.32 6.38 15.13
N ALA A 161 -3.40 6.06 16.43
CA ALA A 161 -2.31 6.33 17.37
C ALA A 161 -1.01 5.57 17.05
N ARG A 162 -1.11 4.38 16.44
CA ARG A 162 0.07 3.55 16.10
C ARG A 162 0.79 4.11 14.88
N THR A 163 0.05 4.39 13.83
CA THR A 163 0.55 5.04 12.62
C THR A 163 1.07 6.45 12.92
N LYS A 164 0.52 7.16 13.92
CA LYS A 164 1.06 8.44 14.41
C LYS A 164 2.49 8.33 14.92
N TYR A 165 2.77 7.41 15.84
CA TYR A 165 4.13 7.21 16.35
C TYR A 165 5.08 6.81 15.22
N MET A 166 4.61 5.93 14.34
CA MET A 166 5.39 5.47 13.20
C MET A 166 5.78 6.62 12.26
N TRP A 167 4.84 7.48 11.84
CA TRP A 167 5.15 8.63 10.97
C TRP A 167 5.98 9.71 11.68
N GLN A 168 5.74 9.95 12.96
CA GLN A 168 6.40 11.05 13.67
C GLN A 168 7.82 10.72 14.15
N VAL A 169 8.08 9.45 14.51
CA VAL A 169 9.33 9.03 15.15
C VAL A 169 10.06 7.97 14.32
N THR A 170 9.39 6.86 14.01
CA THR A 170 10.02 5.71 13.35
C THR A 170 10.52 6.03 11.95
N VAL A 171 9.67 6.63 11.12
CA VAL A 171 10.01 6.95 9.71
C VAL A 171 11.16 7.95 9.60
N PRO A 172 11.20 9.06 10.36
CA PRO A 172 12.39 9.92 10.42
C PRO A 172 13.65 9.20 10.86
N HIS A 173 13.56 8.27 11.81
CA HIS A 173 14.71 7.49 12.25
C HIS A 173 15.24 6.59 11.14
N ILE A 174 14.37 5.88 10.41
CA ILE A 174 14.75 5.09 9.23
C ILE A 174 15.35 6.02 8.16
N ALA A 175 14.72 7.18 7.92
CA ALA A 175 15.17 8.14 6.92
C ALA A 175 16.58 8.68 7.16
N SER A 176 17.06 8.68 8.41
CA SER A 176 18.44 9.04 8.73
C SER A 176 19.48 8.09 8.13
N GLN A 177 19.08 6.87 7.75
CA GLN A 177 19.94 5.85 7.15
C GLN A 177 19.69 5.68 5.64
N PHE A 178 18.53 6.14 5.14
CA PHE A 178 18.09 5.94 3.76
C PHE A 178 17.77 7.28 3.08
N PRO A 179 18.69 7.84 2.27
CA PRO A 179 18.54 9.17 1.68
C PRO A 179 17.30 9.34 0.78
N PHE A 180 16.86 8.28 0.09
CA PHE A 180 15.63 8.31 -0.70
C PHE A 180 14.40 8.58 0.17
N LEU A 181 14.34 7.96 1.35
CA LEU A 181 13.24 8.14 2.29
C LEU A 181 13.25 9.56 2.87
N LEU A 182 14.42 10.09 3.21
CA LEU A 182 14.52 11.48 3.66
C LEU A 182 14.06 12.46 2.58
N HIS A 183 14.50 12.28 1.33
CA HIS A 183 14.01 13.12 0.25
C HIS A 183 12.49 12.98 0.04
N GLY A 184 11.91 11.79 0.20
CA GLY A 184 10.45 11.62 0.21
C GLY A 184 9.74 12.39 1.32
N ILE A 185 10.30 12.39 2.54
CA ILE A 185 9.81 13.19 3.67
C ILE A 185 9.83 14.68 3.33
N LEU A 186 10.96 15.19 2.85
CA LEU A 186 11.14 16.60 2.50
C LEU A 186 10.22 17.01 1.34
N ALA A 187 10.06 16.15 0.33
CA ALA A 187 9.18 16.36 -0.80
C ALA A 187 7.71 16.50 -0.36
N CYS A 188 7.24 15.56 0.46
CA CYS A 188 5.88 15.57 1.02
C CYS A 188 5.63 16.81 1.88
N THR A 189 6.59 17.18 2.74
CA THR A 189 6.46 18.38 3.59
C THR A 189 6.47 19.67 2.79
N ALA A 190 7.26 19.77 1.74
CA ALA A 190 7.23 20.94 0.86
C ALA A 190 5.84 21.13 0.24
N LEU A 191 5.18 20.05 -0.20
CA LEU A 191 3.81 20.12 -0.73
C LEU A 191 2.77 20.45 0.35
N HIS A 192 2.92 19.92 1.56
CA HIS A 192 2.03 20.27 2.68
C HIS A 192 2.14 21.76 3.01
N LEU A 193 3.35 22.32 3.04
CA LEU A 193 3.55 23.75 3.23
C LEU A 193 3.02 24.57 2.05
N ALA A 194 3.16 24.08 0.81
CA ALA A 194 2.61 24.75 -0.37
C ALA A 194 1.08 24.88 -0.28
N TYR A 195 0.43 23.88 0.32
CA TYR A 195 -1.00 23.91 0.62
C TYR A 195 -1.36 24.93 1.72
N LEU A 196 -0.59 24.98 2.80
CA LEU A 196 -0.83 25.90 3.93
C LEU A 196 -0.49 27.36 3.63
N ASP A 197 0.49 27.60 2.75
CA ASP A 197 0.93 28.93 2.33
C ASP A 197 0.92 29.06 0.80
N PRO A 198 -0.25 29.37 0.20
CA PRO A 198 -0.36 29.56 -1.25
C PRO A 198 0.55 30.66 -1.80
N GLY A 199 0.95 31.64 -0.98
CA GLY A 199 1.85 32.72 -1.39
C GLY A 199 3.25 32.22 -1.77
N ARG A 200 3.70 31.12 -1.13
CA ARG A 200 4.96 30.43 -1.43
C ARG A 200 4.75 29.11 -2.19
N GLY A 201 3.51 28.81 -2.60
CA GLY A 201 3.13 27.51 -3.16
C GLY A 201 4.01 27.05 -4.32
N ARG A 202 4.29 27.93 -5.28
CA ARG A 202 5.13 27.61 -6.46
C ARG A 202 6.58 27.26 -6.08
N GLU A 203 7.20 28.05 -5.19
CA GLU A 203 8.56 27.80 -4.71
C GLU A 203 8.66 26.44 -4.01
N LEU A 204 7.71 26.18 -3.11
CA LEU A 204 7.65 24.95 -2.32
C LEU A 204 7.35 23.72 -3.19
N MET A 205 6.48 23.84 -4.19
CA MET A 205 6.24 22.79 -5.17
C MET A 205 7.50 22.44 -5.98
N ILE A 206 8.25 23.46 -6.45
CA ILE A 206 9.52 23.24 -7.16
C ILE A 206 10.52 22.53 -6.25
N ARG A 207 10.61 22.94 -4.98
CA ARG A 207 11.49 22.30 -4.00
C ARG A 207 11.08 20.84 -3.73
N GLY A 208 9.77 20.60 -3.60
CA GLY A 208 9.24 19.25 -3.43
C GLY A 208 9.56 18.35 -4.61
N ARG A 209 9.41 18.86 -5.84
CA ARG A 209 9.82 18.15 -7.07
C ARG A 209 11.32 17.87 -7.11
N ALA A 210 12.16 18.83 -6.73
CA ALA A 210 13.60 18.62 -6.70
C ALA A 210 14.02 17.49 -5.73
N HIS A 211 13.38 17.36 -4.57
CA HIS A 211 13.61 16.23 -3.68
C HIS A 211 13.08 14.92 -4.26
N GLN A 212 11.90 14.94 -4.87
CA GLN A 212 11.34 13.77 -5.54
C GLN A 212 12.28 13.24 -6.63
N ASP A 213 12.82 14.11 -7.48
CA ASP A 213 13.75 13.77 -8.55
C ASP A 213 15.06 13.16 -8.01
N ARG A 214 15.50 13.57 -6.81
CA ARG A 214 16.66 12.97 -6.11
C ARG A 214 16.32 11.63 -5.45
N ALA A 215 15.11 11.47 -4.94
CA ALA A 215 14.68 10.25 -4.26
C ALA A 215 14.51 9.07 -5.23
N MET A 216 13.91 9.32 -6.39
CA MET A 216 13.47 8.26 -7.31
C MET A 216 14.60 7.34 -7.83
N PRO A 217 15.77 7.83 -8.27
CA PRO A 217 16.87 6.95 -8.70
C PRO A 217 17.39 6.05 -7.58
N LEU A 218 17.51 6.61 -6.37
CA LEU A 218 17.96 5.88 -5.18
C LEU A 218 16.94 4.83 -4.75
N PHE A 219 15.66 5.18 -4.77
CA PHE A 219 14.57 4.25 -4.52
C PHE A 219 14.54 3.11 -5.55
N ARG A 220 14.69 3.42 -6.85
CA ARG A 220 14.78 2.41 -7.92
C ARG A 220 15.91 1.41 -7.68
N SER A 221 17.08 1.86 -7.25
CA SER A 221 18.18 0.95 -6.91
C SER A 221 17.87 0.11 -5.66
N ALA A 222 17.21 0.68 -4.65
CA ALA A 222 16.86 -0.06 -3.44
C ALA A 222 15.85 -1.20 -3.70
N ILE A 223 14.92 -1.01 -4.65
CA ILE A 223 13.87 -1.98 -4.96
C ILE A 223 14.34 -3.13 -5.88
N GLU A 224 15.51 -3.03 -6.49
CA GLU A 224 16.10 -4.13 -7.29
C GLU A 224 16.50 -5.31 -6.41
N SER A 225 16.81 -5.06 -5.13
CA SER A 225 17.17 -6.10 -4.15
C SER A 225 16.59 -5.78 -2.76
N PRO A 226 15.27 -5.89 -2.56
CA PRO A 226 14.66 -5.75 -1.25
C PRO A 226 15.19 -6.83 -0.30
N ASN A 227 15.61 -6.43 0.88
CA ASN A 227 16.15 -7.32 1.90
C ASN A 227 15.75 -6.83 3.30
N LYS A 228 16.23 -7.54 4.33
CA LYS A 228 15.86 -7.26 5.72
C LYS A 228 16.24 -5.86 6.18
N ASP A 229 17.26 -5.27 5.59
CA ASP A 229 17.82 -4.00 6.04
C ASP A 229 17.11 -2.81 5.41
N ASN A 230 16.63 -2.94 4.16
CA ASN A 230 16.03 -1.83 3.41
C ASN A 230 14.50 -1.90 3.25
N CYS A 231 13.86 -3.03 3.59
CA CYS A 231 12.44 -3.26 3.32
C CYS A 231 11.54 -2.22 4.00
N ASP A 232 11.81 -1.87 5.27
CA ASP A 232 11.06 -0.86 6.01
C ASP A 232 11.10 0.50 5.31
N ALA A 233 12.29 0.90 4.83
CA ALA A 233 12.49 2.16 4.15
C ALA A 233 11.79 2.20 2.79
N VAL A 234 11.89 1.11 2.03
CA VAL A 234 11.20 0.93 0.74
C VAL A 234 9.68 1.04 0.93
N PHE A 235 9.13 0.37 1.95
CA PHE A 235 7.70 0.36 2.23
C PHE A 235 7.19 1.70 2.75
N ALA A 236 7.95 2.38 3.62
CA ALA A 236 7.60 3.72 4.08
C ALA A 236 7.64 4.75 2.93
N PHE A 237 8.64 4.66 2.05
CA PHE A 237 8.76 5.56 0.91
C PHE A 237 7.62 5.36 -0.10
N SER A 238 7.19 4.12 -0.34
CA SER A 238 6.07 3.85 -1.26
C SER A 238 4.77 4.51 -0.82
N HIS A 239 4.51 4.55 0.49
CA HIS A 239 3.37 5.27 1.06
C HIS A 239 3.51 6.78 0.88
N LEU A 240 4.68 7.35 1.14
CA LEU A 240 4.94 8.77 0.90
C LEU A 240 4.82 9.13 -0.59
N LEU A 241 5.20 8.23 -1.48
CA LEU A 241 5.10 8.40 -2.92
C LEU A 241 3.65 8.52 -3.38
N VAL A 242 2.73 7.75 -2.80
CA VAL A 242 1.27 7.89 -3.04
C VAL A 242 0.80 9.29 -2.66
N ILE A 243 1.12 9.70 -1.42
CA ILE A 243 0.68 10.99 -0.89
C ILE A 243 1.27 12.14 -1.71
N TYR A 244 2.55 12.04 -2.08
CA TYR A 244 3.21 12.98 -2.96
C TYR A 244 2.50 13.06 -4.32
N SER A 245 2.22 11.92 -4.97
CA SER A 245 1.55 11.88 -6.28
C SER A 245 0.16 12.51 -6.20
N PHE A 246 -0.55 12.29 -5.09
CA PHE A 246 -1.85 12.91 -4.85
C PHE A 246 -1.77 14.43 -4.71
N ALA A 247 -0.77 14.91 -3.97
CA ALA A 247 -0.59 16.32 -3.68
C ALA A 247 0.07 17.13 -4.81
N ALA A 248 0.91 16.50 -5.64
CA ALA A 248 1.69 17.16 -6.68
C ALA A 248 0.87 17.48 -7.93
N GLU A 249 -0.10 16.63 -8.26
CA GLU A 249 -0.96 16.73 -9.45
C GLU A 249 -2.12 17.71 -9.23
N ARG A 250 -1.79 18.99 -9.01
CA ARG A 250 -2.80 20.05 -8.81
C ARG A 250 -3.31 20.67 -10.10
N GLU A 251 -2.60 20.53 -11.23
CA GLU A 251 -2.85 21.32 -12.44
C GLU A 251 -2.95 20.57 -13.78
N ASP A 252 -2.92 19.23 -13.85
CA ASP A 252 -3.00 18.50 -15.13
C ASP A 252 -4.27 17.63 -15.28
N ASP A 253 -4.82 17.61 -16.51
CA ASP A 253 -5.99 16.86 -17.02
C ASP A 253 -5.77 15.32 -17.07
N GLN A 254 -5.14 14.74 -16.06
CA GLN A 254 -4.77 13.31 -16.05
C GLN A 254 -5.86 12.46 -15.41
N LEU A 255 -6.10 11.27 -15.96
CA LEU A 255 -7.10 10.31 -15.47
C LEU A 255 -6.67 9.57 -14.19
N PHE A 256 -5.72 10.12 -13.43
CA PHE A 256 -5.16 9.65 -12.15
C PHE A 256 -4.44 8.29 -12.18
N LEU A 257 -5.01 7.29 -12.86
CA LEU A 257 -4.52 5.92 -12.96
C LEU A 257 -3.68 5.66 -14.22
N VAL A 258 -3.54 6.65 -15.10
CA VAL A 258 -2.85 6.52 -16.39
C VAL A 258 -1.99 7.76 -16.66
N GLU A 259 -0.76 7.56 -17.16
CA GLU A 259 0.10 8.64 -17.63
C GLU A 259 -0.34 9.12 -19.03
N SER A 260 -0.40 10.43 -19.23
CA SER A 260 -0.88 11.02 -20.49
C SER A 260 0.14 10.94 -21.65
N ASN A 261 1.42 10.65 -21.36
CA ASN A 261 2.51 10.72 -22.35
C ASN A 261 3.62 9.68 -22.06
N ALA A 262 3.46 8.41 -22.47
CA ALA A 262 4.54 7.50 -22.90
C ALA A 262 4.01 6.08 -23.15
N LEU A 263 4.88 5.24 -23.71
CA LEU A 263 4.73 3.79 -23.98
C LEU A 263 4.23 2.95 -22.78
N ASP A 264 4.23 3.50 -21.57
CA ASP A 264 3.81 2.87 -20.33
C ASP A 264 2.45 3.43 -19.89
N THR A 265 1.43 2.57 -19.83
CA THR A 265 0.05 2.96 -19.48
C THR A 265 -0.10 3.35 -18.00
N LEU A 266 0.84 2.97 -17.13
CA LEU A 266 0.70 3.09 -15.67
C LEU A 266 1.67 4.11 -15.08
N PRO A 267 1.21 4.98 -14.15
CA PRO A 267 2.10 5.79 -13.35
C PRO A 267 3.14 4.95 -12.62
N SER A 268 4.40 5.40 -12.60
CA SER A 268 5.51 4.68 -11.96
C SER A 268 5.20 4.24 -10.51
N TRP A 269 4.46 5.07 -9.76
CA TRP A 269 4.06 4.77 -8.39
C TRP A 269 2.98 3.67 -8.33
N LEU A 270 2.04 3.66 -9.26
CA LEU A 270 0.96 2.66 -9.31
C LEU A 270 1.49 1.31 -9.78
N TYR A 271 2.40 1.31 -10.76
CA TYR A 271 3.15 0.12 -11.16
C TYR A 271 3.90 -0.46 -9.96
N PHE A 272 4.64 0.37 -9.22
CA PHE A 272 5.35 -0.07 -8.02
C PHE A 272 4.41 -0.68 -6.98
N ILE A 273 3.24 -0.11 -6.73
CA ILE A 273 2.30 -0.63 -5.73
C ILE A 273 1.68 -1.95 -6.17
N ARG A 274 1.28 -2.06 -7.44
CA ARG A 274 0.75 -3.31 -8.02
C ARG A 274 1.79 -4.43 -8.01
N CYS A 275 3.05 -4.11 -8.30
CA CYS A 275 4.16 -5.07 -8.25
C CYS A 275 4.75 -5.26 -6.84
N GLY A 276 4.51 -4.31 -5.93
CA GLY A 276 5.19 -4.16 -4.64
C GLY A 276 4.92 -5.31 -3.69
N CYS A 277 3.71 -5.88 -3.73
CA CYS A 277 3.40 -7.09 -2.98
C CYS A 277 4.28 -8.27 -3.41
N VAL A 278 4.60 -8.42 -4.70
CA VAL A 278 5.47 -9.49 -5.20
C VAL A 278 6.93 -9.23 -4.83
N MET A 279 7.39 -7.98 -4.96
CA MET A 279 8.78 -7.60 -4.64
C MET A 279 9.12 -7.74 -3.15
N LEU A 280 8.12 -7.61 -2.27
CA LEU A 280 8.31 -7.68 -0.82
C LEU A 280 7.90 -9.03 -0.22
N CYS A 281 7.49 -10.02 -1.03
CA CYS A 281 7.06 -11.34 -0.55
C CYS A 281 8.09 -12.02 0.35
N ASP A 282 9.37 -12.00 -0.05
CA ASP A 282 10.46 -12.70 0.67
C ASP A 282 10.82 -12.03 2.02
N VAL A 283 10.36 -10.80 2.24
CA VAL A 283 10.61 -10.00 3.44
C VAL A 283 9.32 -9.61 4.17
N TRP A 284 8.17 -10.17 3.77
CA TRP A 284 6.87 -9.76 4.30
C TRP A 284 6.74 -10.00 5.81
N ASP A 285 7.17 -11.17 6.29
CA ASP A 285 7.17 -11.50 7.72
C ASP A 285 8.03 -10.52 8.56
N GLN A 286 9.06 -9.94 7.94
CA GLN A 286 9.93 -8.95 8.58
C GLN A 286 9.28 -7.58 8.60
N LEU A 287 8.56 -7.19 7.55
CA LEU A 287 7.76 -5.98 7.55
C LEU A 287 6.64 -6.05 8.61
N GLU A 288 5.96 -7.20 8.74
CA GLU A 288 4.89 -7.40 9.72
C GLU A 288 5.42 -7.28 11.17
N SER A 289 6.60 -7.84 11.43
CA SER A 289 7.26 -7.78 12.75
C SER A 289 8.13 -6.54 12.96
N GLY A 290 8.33 -5.75 11.91
CA GLY A 290 9.29 -4.66 11.85
C GLY A 290 8.75 -3.30 12.29
N PRO A 291 9.61 -2.27 12.27
CA PRO A 291 9.26 -0.89 12.64
C PRO A 291 8.06 -0.31 11.88
N VAL A 292 7.81 -0.75 10.64
CA VAL A 292 6.65 -0.31 9.84
C VAL A 292 5.45 -1.26 9.89
N GLY A 293 5.45 -2.27 10.78
CA GLY A 293 4.39 -3.28 10.87
C GLY A 293 2.99 -2.71 11.05
N SER A 294 2.86 -1.54 11.69
CA SER A 294 1.57 -0.83 11.79
C SER A 294 0.96 -0.42 10.44
N LEU A 295 1.79 -0.09 9.44
CA LEU A 295 1.33 0.15 8.06
C LEU A 295 0.92 -1.17 7.40
N VAL A 296 1.68 -2.25 7.61
CA VAL A 296 1.38 -3.57 7.06
C VAL A 296 0.05 -4.09 7.58
N SER A 297 -0.21 -3.98 8.89
CA SER A 297 -1.50 -4.39 9.47
C SER A 297 -2.67 -3.56 8.94
N ALA A 298 -2.47 -2.27 8.69
CA ALA A 298 -3.49 -1.44 8.03
C ALA A 298 -3.71 -1.88 6.57
N CYS A 299 -2.65 -2.31 5.89
CA CYS A 299 -2.73 -2.88 4.54
C CYS A 299 -3.43 -4.24 4.53
N GLU A 300 -3.40 -5.05 5.58
CA GLU A 300 -3.91 -6.43 5.57
C GLU A 300 -5.39 -6.57 5.92
N ILE A 301 -6.08 -5.48 6.29
CA ILE A 301 -7.49 -5.53 6.68
C ILE A 301 -8.28 -6.23 5.56
N PRO A 302 -8.93 -7.38 5.87
CA PRO A 302 -9.74 -8.09 4.90
C PRO A 302 -10.87 -7.18 4.46
N ILE A 303 -11.05 -7.07 3.16
CA ILE A 303 -12.27 -6.49 2.59
C ILE A 303 -13.42 -7.41 3.03
N THR A 304 -14.21 -6.98 4.00
CA THR A 304 -15.38 -7.73 4.46
C THR A 304 -16.53 -7.54 3.48
N PHE A 305 -17.12 -8.65 3.04
CA PHE A 305 -18.16 -8.69 2.04
C PHE A 305 -19.54 -8.73 2.72
N SER A 306 -20.46 -7.86 2.30
CA SER A 306 -21.90 -8.08 2.45
C SER A 306 -22.47 -8.35 1.05
N GLU A 307 -23.07 -9.53 0.86
CA GLU A 307 -23.68 -9.93 -0.42
C GLU A 307 -24.98 -9.13 -0.70
N ASP A 308 -25.64 -8.63 0.34
CA ASP A 308 -27.01 -8.11 0.27
C ASP A 308 -27.17 -6.72 -0.40
N GLU A 309 -26.10 -5.98 -0.69
CA GLU A 309 -26.18 -4.60 -1.21
C GLU A 309 -25.44 -4.36 -2.53
N GLN A 310 -24.89 -5.41 -3.16
CA GLN A 310 -24.14 -5.32 -4.41
C GLN A 310 -25.02 -5.12 -5.66
N GLU A 311 -26.23 -5.66 -5.66
CA GLU A 311 -27.09 -5.78 -6.86
C GLU A 311 -27.35 -4.44 -7.58
N PRO A 312 -27.85 -3.37 -6.93
CA PRO A 312 -28.36 -2.22 -7.67
C PRO A 312 -27.27 -1.37 -8.36
N LEU A 313 -26.06 -1.29 -7.80
CA LEU A 313 -24.95 -0.58 -8.45
C LEU A 313 -24.34 -1.43 -9.57
N ILE A 314 -24.12 -2.73 -9.34
CA ILE A 314 -23.54 -3.60 -10.35
C ILE A 314 -24.48 -3.68 -11.55
N ASP A 315 -25.79 -3.83 -11.35
CA ASP A 315 -26.77 -3.86 -12.43
C ASP A 315 -26.76 -2.57 -13.27
N LEU A 316 -26.67 -1.41 -12.61
CA LEU A 316 -26.51 -0.13 -13.30
C LEU A 316 -25.24 -0.11 -14.14
N LEU A 317 -24.10 -0.51 -13.58
CA LEU A 317 -22.83 -0.54 -14.31
C LEU A 317 -22.87 -1.52 -15.48
N LEU A 318 -23.44 -2.70 -15.30
CA LEU A 318 -23.58 -3.72 -16.34
C LEU A 318 -24.53 -3.29 -17.46
N SER A 319 -25.55 -2.48 -17.14
CA SER A 319 -26.45 -1.91 -18.15
C SER A 319 -25.76 -0.93 -19.12
N ALA A 320 -24.55 -0.47 -18.79
CA ALA A 320 -23.72 0.35 -19.68
C ALA A 320 -23.13 -0.42 -20.86
N ILE A 321 -23.18 -1.76 -20.86
CA ILE A 321 -22.71 -2.57 -21.99
C ILE A 321 -23.73 -2.45 -23.13
N PRO A 322 -23.35 -1.86 -24.28
CA PRO A 322 -24.26 -1.71 -25.41
C PRO A 322 -24.69 -3.06 -26.00
N SER A 323 -25.90 -3.11 -26.55
CA SER A 323 -26.45 -4.32 -27.14
C SER A 323 -25.65 -4.77 -28.37
N GLN A 324 -25.53 -6.10 -28.51
CA GLN A 324 -24.84 -6.72 -29.64
C GLN A 324 -25.51 -6.32 -30.96
N GLY A 325 -24.72 -5.80 -31.91
CA GLY A 325 -25.19 -5.34 -33.21
C GLY A 325 -25.62 -3.86 -33.28
N SER A 326 -25.50 -3.10 -32.19
CA SER A 326 -25.59 -1.63 -32.23
C SER A 326 -24.32 -1.01 -32.85
N GLU A 327 -24.41 0.23 -33.33
CA GLU A 327 -23.26 1.00 -33.84
C GLU A 327 -22.15 1.15 -32.78
N ASP A 328 -22.53 1.09 -31.50
CA ASP A 328 -21.65 1.24 -30.34
C ASP A 328 -21.21 -0.09 -29.73
N SER A 329 -21.52 -1.22 -30.36
CA SER A 329 -21.21 -2.54 -29.80
C SER A 329 -19.72 -2.69 -29.49
N TRP A 330 -19.40 -3.10 -28.27
CA TRP A 330 -18.04 -3.43 -27.87
C TRP A 330 -17.70 -4.87 -28.24
N SER A 331 -16.40 -5.17 -28.41
CA SER A 331 -15.99 -6.57 -28.59
C SER A 331 -16.26 -7.38 -27.32
N GLU A 332 -16.42 -8.70 -27.47
CA GLU A 332 -16.65 -9.58 -26.33
C GLU A 332 -15.51 -9.51 -25.29
N ASP A 333 -14.27 -9.33 -25.76
CA ASP A 333 -13.10 -9.15 -24.89
C ASP A 333 -13.22 -7.87 -24.05
N VAL A 334 -13.63 -6.74 -24.66
CA VAL A 334 -13.84 -5.48 -23.95
C VAL A 334 -14.98 -5.61 -22.94
N CYS A 335 -16.08 -6.26 -23.33
CA CYS A 335 -17.20 -6.54 -22.43
C CYS A 335 -16.75 -7.36 -21.22
N LYS A 336 -15.90 -8.38 -21.41
CA LYS A 336 -15.34 -9.18 -20.32
C LYS A 336 -14.47 -8.35 -19.39
N ILE A 337 -13.52 -7.58 -19.95
CA ILE A 337 -12.63 -6.70 -19.17
C ILE A 337 -13.45 -5.70 -18.34
N TYR A 338 -14.48 -5.11 -18.94
CA TYR A 338 -15.38 -4.18 -18.27
C TYR A 338 -16.16 -4.85 -17.13
N ARG A 339 -16.76 -6.03 -17.38
CA ARG A 339 -17.50 -6.78 -16.35
C ARG A 339 -16.62 -7.10 -15.15
N ASP A 340 -15.43 -7.62 -15.38
CA ASP A 340 -14.48 -7.95 -14.31
C ASP A 340 -14.16 -6.68 -13.48
N ALA A 341 -13.84 -5.56 -14.15
CA ALA A 341 -13.54 -4.30 -13.47
C ALA A 341 -14.77 -3.69 -12.73
N ALA A 342 -15.98 -3.89 -13.24
CA ALA A 342 -17.22 -3.45 -12.63
C ALA A 342 -17.57 -4.27 -11.37
N THR A 343 -17.37 -5.58 -11.42
CA THR A 343 -17.50 -6.46 -10.24
C THR A 343 -16.51 -6.06 -9.15
N GLU A 344 -15.25 -5.83 -9.54
CA GLU A 344 -14.21 -5.34 -8.65
C GLU A 344 -14.58 -3.99 -8.01
N LEU A 345 -15.22 -3.09 -8.77
CA LEU A 345 -15.72 -1.82 -8.25
C LEU A 345 -16.92 -2.02 -7.31
N GLY A 346 -17.86 -2.91 -7.64
CA GLY A 346 -18.98 -3.24 -6.76
C GLY A 346 -18.51 -3.77 -5.40
N VAL A 347 -17.50 -4.64 -5.39
CA VAL A 347 -16.82 -5.07 -4.16
C VAL A 347 -16.22 -3.87 -3.43
N ALA A 348 -15.59 -2.93 -4.14
CA ALA A 348 -15.00 -1.75 -3.54
C ALA A 348 -16.01 -0.92 -2.74
N PHE A 349 -17.20 -0.68 -3.31
CA PHE A 349 -18.26 0.03 -2.62
C PHE A 349 -18.73 -0.71 -1.37
N ALA A 350 -18.99 -2.02 -1.46
CA ALA A 350 -19.40 -2.84 -0.32
C ALA A 350 -18.37 -2.82 0.84
N SER A 351 -17.08 -2.79 0.49
CA SER A 351 -15.96 -2.73 1.46
C SER A 351 -15.95 -1.44 2.29
N THR A 352 -16.59 -0.39 1.78
CA THR A 352 -16.48 0.98 2.29
C THR A 352 -17.79 1.44 2.95
N GLN A 353 -18.73 0.53 3.18
CA GLN A 353 -20.05 0.82 3.75
C GLN A 353 -19.99 1.40 5.17
N ASP A 354 -19.00 1.04 5.99
CA ASP A 354 -18.86 1.59 7.33
C ASP A 354 -18.40 3.07 7.29
N PRO A 355 -19.26 4.03 7.66
CA PRO A 355 -18.92 5.44 7.66
C PRO A 355 -17.96 5.79 8.81
N ASN A 356 -17.91 4.98 9.86
CA ASN A 356 -17.03 5.18 11.02
C ASN A 356 -15.65 4.57 10.82
N SER A 357 -15.47 3.73 9.81
CA SER A 357 -14.16 3.24 9.41
C SER A 357 -13.38 4.36 8.71
N GLY A 358 -12.16 4.61 9.18
CA GLY A 358 -11.25 5.56 8.54
C GLY A 358 -10.95 5.15 7.10
N PHE A 359 -10.83 6.13 6.20
CA PHE A 359 -10.48 5.90 4.80
C PHE A 359 -9.21 6.68 4.45
N ALA A 360 -8.10 5.97 4.34
CA ALA A 360 -6.79 6.54 4.07
C ALA A 360 -6.42 6.45 2.57
N ALA A 361 -5.36 7.17 2.17
CA ALA A 361 -4.85 7.15 0.81
C ALA A 361 -4.53 5.72 0.30
N TRP A 362 -4.08 4.84 1.20
CA TRP A 362 -3.79 3.45 0.86
C TRP A 362 -5.05 2.63 0.57
N ASP A 363 -6.13 2.84 1.34
CA ASP A 363 -7.41 2.16 1.14
C ASP A 363 -7.97 2.47 -0.25
N ALA A 364 -7.92 3.74 -0.64
CA ALA A 364 -8.32 4.17 -1.98
C ALA A 364 -7.62 3.35 -3.07
N LEU A 365 -6.32 3.07 -2.93
CA LEU A 365 -5.55 2.32 -3.93
C LEU A 365 -5.78 0.81 -3.87
N ARG A 366 -5.80 0.24 -2.65
CA ARG A 366 -5.92 -1.20 -2.43
C ARG A 366 -7.24 -1.75 -2.93
N ILE A 367 -8.33 -1.02 -2.69
CA ILE A 367 -9.68 -1.57 -2.83
C ILE A 367 -10.06 -1.78 -4.31
N TRP A 368 -9.57 -0.94 -5.23
CA TRP A 368 -9.90 -1.07 -6.66
C TRP A 368 -8.71 -0.93 -7.63
N PRO A 369 -7.89 0.15 -7.62
CA PRO A 369 -6.75 0.28 -8.54
C PRO A 369 -5.74 -0.87 -8.53
N MET A 370 -5.55 -1.55 -7.40
CA MET A 370 -4.66 -2.72 -7.30
C MET A 370 -5.28 -4.03 -7.81
N ARG A 371 -6.61 -4.10 -8.00
CA ARG A 371 -7.33 -5.34 -8.34
C ARG A 371 -7.75 -5.42 -9.81
N ILE A 372 -8.01 -4.27 -10.44
CA ILE A 372 -8.33 -4.17 -11.87
C ILE A 372 -7.18 -4.66 -12.76
N SER A 373 -7.49 -5.24 -13.91
CA SER A 373 -6.49 -5.77 -14.84
C SER A 373 -5.71 -4.68 -15.58
N ASP A 374 -4.50 -5.00 -16.06
CA ASP A 374 -3.74 -4.10 -16.95
C ASP A 374 -4.52 -3.83 -18.26
N ALA A 375 -5.32 -4.79 -18.71
CA ALA A 375 -6.19 -4.63 -19.87
C ALA A 375 -7.25 -3.53 -19.66
N TYR A 376 -7.83 -3.42 -18.46
CA TYR A 376 -8.73 -2.31 -18.12
C TYR A 376 -7.98 -0.97 -18.14
N LEU A 377 -6.78 -0.91 -17.57
CA LEU A 377 -5.96 0.31 -17.56
C LEU A 377 -5.60 0.77 -18.98
N ASN A 378 -5.34 -0.17 -19.90
CA ASN A 378 -5.15 0.13 -21.32
C ASN A 378 -6.41 0.74 -21.94
N LEU A 379 -7.61 0.24 -21.61
CA LEU A 379 -8.87 0.85 -22.05
C LEU A 379 -9.04 2.26 -21.49
N LEU A 380 -8.64 2.49 -20.24
CA LEU A 380 -8.69 3.81 -19.62
C LEU A 380 -7.72 4.80 -20.29
N GLY A 381 -6.51 4.35 -20.63
CA GLY A 381 -5.55 5.16 -21.39
C GLY A 381 -6.01 5.49 -22.80
N GLN A 382 -6.78 4.59 -23.42
CA GLN A 382 -7.46 4.83 -24.69
C GLN A 382 -8.74 5.67 -24.55
N LYS A 383 -9.09 6.12 -23.32
CA LYS A 383 -10.31 6.88 -23.03
C LYS A 383 -11.59 6.16 -23.47
N HIS A 384 -11.59 4.83 -23.39
CA HIS A 384 -12.75 4.01 -23.76
C HIS A 384 -13.96 4.38 -22.86
N PRO A 385 -15.19 4.52 -23.42
CA PRO A 385 -16.35 4.97 -22.66
C PRO A 385 -16.63 4.13 -21.42
N GLY A 386 -16.63 2.80 -21.53
CA GLY A 386 -16.79 1.91 -20.37
C GLY A 386 -15.73 2.14 -19.28
N ALA A 387 -14.47 2.38 -19.66
CA ALA A 387 -13.43 2.61 -18.67
C ALA A 387 -13.65 3.93 -17.91
N LEU A 388 -14.03 4.99 -18.63
CA LEU A 388 -14.35 6.30 -18.05
C LEU A 388 -15.59 6.25 -17.13
N ILE A 389 -16.62 5.47 -17.49
CA ILE A 389 -17.82 5.27 -16.65
C ILE A 389 -17.43 4.64 -15.30
N LEU A 390 -16.60 3.61 -15.29
CA LEU A 390 -16.14 3.00 -14.02
C LEU A 390 -15.25 3.95 -13.21
N LEU A 391 -14.35 4.69 -13.88
CA LEU A 391 -13.52 5.70 -13.21
C LEU A 391 -14.38 6.79 -12.56
N ALA A 392 -15.43 7.24 -13.24
CA ALA A 392 -16.37 8.23 -12.72
C ALA A 392 -17.06 7.74 -11.43
N HIS A 393 -17.49 6.48 -11.39
CA HIS A 393 -18.06 5.89 -10.17
C HIS A 393 -17.01 5.73 -9.06
N TYR A 394 -15.80 5.31 -9.39
CA TYR A 394 -14.71 5.24 -8.42
C TYR A 394 -14.40 6.60 -7.77
N CYS A 395 -14.66 7.72 -8.45
CA CYS A 395 -14.52 9.06 -7.85
C CYS A 395 -15.40 9.27 -6.62
N ILE A 396 -16.53 8.57 -6.49
CA ILE A 396 -17.38 8.60 -5.28
C ILE A 396 -16.59 8.07 -4.07
N LEU A 397 -15.86 6.96 -4.24
CA LEU A 397 -15.00 6.42 -3.18
C LEU A 397 -13.85 7.37 -2.85
N LEU A 398 -13.22 7.94 -3.88
CA LEU A 398 -12.15 8.92 -3.73
C LEU A 398 -12.61 10.19 -3.01
N GLN A 399 -13.89 10.57 -3.10
CA GLN A 399 -14.44 11.75 -2.42
C GLN A 399 -14.29 11.65 -0.89
N ARG A 400 -14.17 10.44 -0.32
CA ARG A 400 -13.89 10.26 1.11
C ARG A 400 -12.51 10.79 1.53
N LEU A 401 -11.57 10.89 0.59
CA LEU A 401 -10.26 11.50 0.85
C LEU A 401 -10.30 13.04 0.83
N ASN A 402 -11.42 13.66 0.50
CA ASN A 402 -11.51 15.12 0.32
C ASN A 402 -11.18 15.92 1.58
N SER A 403 -11.26 15.31 2.77
CA SER A 403 -10.83 15.91 4.04
C SER A 403 -9.31 16.02 4.18
N HIS A 404 -8.54 15.32 3.36
CA HIS A 404 -7.09 15.32 3.40
C HIS A 404 -6.52 16.41 2.47
N TRP A 405 -5.57 17.19 2.97
CA TRP A 405 -4.94 18.30 2.23
C TRP A 405 -4.32 17.88 0.89
N TYR A 406 -3.88 16.61 0.80
CA TYR A 406 -3.23 16.05 -0.39
C TYR A 406 -4.23 15.56 -1.45
N PHE A 407 -5.54 15.53 -1.18
CA PHE A 407 -6.55 15.06 -2.13
C PHE A 407 -7.75 16.02 -2.29
N GLU A 408 -7.73 17.18 -1.62
CA GLU A 408 -8.84 18.13 -1.62
C GLU A 408 -9.24 18.58 -3.05
N GLY A 409 -10.54 18.46 -3.33
CA GLY A 409 -11.19 18.78 -4.60
C GLY A 409 -10.79 17.88 -5.77
N ARG A 410 -9.94 16.87 -5.55
CA ARG A 410 -9.34 16.08 -6.63
C ARG A 410 -10.31 15.07 -7.22
N ALA A 411 -11.14 14.42 -6.40
CA ALA A 411 -12.20 13.51 -6.87
C ALA A 411 -13.15 14.23 -7.84
N LYS A 412 -13.60 15.45 -7.49
CA LYS A 412 -14.44 16.27 -8.38
C LYS A 412 -13.73 16.62 -9.69
N ARG A 413 -12.47 17.09 -9.62
CA ARG A 413 -11.70 17.39 -10.85
C ARG A 413 -11.55 16.17 -11.74
N LEU A 414 -11.20 15.02 -11.17
CA LEU A 414 -11.05 13.76 -11.89
C LEU A 414 -12.35 13.32 -12.57
N LEU A 415 -13.48 13.42 -11.87
CA LEU A 415 -14.80 13.14 -12.45
C LEU A 415 -15.11 14.05 -13.63
N LEU A 416 -14.83 15.36 -13.50
CA LEU A 416 -15.05 16.32 -14.58
C LEU A 416 -14.12 16.06 -15.78
N THR A 417 -12.86 15.68 -15.54
CA THR A 417 -11.93 15.27 -16.60
C THR A 417 -12.43 14.01 -17.31
N ALA A 418 -12.89 13.00 -16.57
CA ALA A 418 -13.48 11.79 -17.15
C ALA A 418 -14.73 12.11 -17.99
N MET A 419 -15.63 12.96 -17.49
CA MET A 419 -16.80 13.44 -18.22
C MET A 419 -16.43 14.20 -19.50
N SER A 420 -15.39 15.04 -19.46
CA SER A 420 -14.92 15.79 -20.65
C SER A 420 -14.35 14.88 -21.74
N CYS A 421 -13.84 13.70 -21.38
CA CYS A 421 -13.35 12.68 -22.31
C CYS A 421 -14.46 11.75 -22.79
N LEU A 422 -15.62 11.75 -22.14
CA LEU A 422 -16.73 10.86 -22.40
C LEU A 422 -17.73 11.52 -23.36
N ASP A 423 -18.13 10.82 -24.42
CA ASP A 423 -19.18 11.30 -25.32
C ASP A 423 -20.50 11.53 -24.55
N THR A 424 -21.18 12.64 -24.86
CA THR A 424 -22.45 13.06 -24.27
C THR A 424 -23.51 11.97 -24.17
N ARG A 425 -23.55 11.03 -25.13
CA ARG A 425 -24.51 9.91 -25.09
C ARG A 425 -24.36 8.99 -23.88
N TRP A 426 -23.16 8.91 -23.31
CA TRP A 426 -22.88 8.09 -22.12
C TRP A 426 -23.02 8.86 -20.81
N HIS A 427 -23.30 10.17 -20.84
CA HIS A 427 -23.33 11.01 -19.63
C HIS A 427 -24.39 10.58 -18.62
N HIS A 428 -25.48 9.98 -19.08
CA HIS A 428 -26.53 9.45 -18.19
C HIS A 428 -26.02 8.37 -17.22
N PHE A 429 -24.95 7.63 -17.57
CA PHE A 429 -24.33 6.67 -16.66
C PHE A 429 -23.50 7.32 -15.55
N ILE A 430 -23.13 8.60 -15.68
CA ILE A 430 -22.28 9.30 -14.69
C ILE A 430 -23.03 10.40 -13.93
N GLU A 431 -24.34 10.55 -14.14
CA GLU A 431 -25.20 11.50 -13.41
C GLU A 431 -25.18 11.25 -11.91
N ARG A 432 -25.24 9.98 -11.48
CA ARG A 432 -25.18 9.61 -10.07
C ARG A 432 -23.87 10.06 -9.40
N PRO A 433 -22.67 9.71 -9.93
CA PRO A 433 -21.41 10.24 -9.42
C PRO A 433 -21.35 11.77 -9.34
N LEU A 434 -21.91 12.47 -10.34
CA LEU A 434 -21.95 13.94 -10.34
C LEU A 434 -22.79 14.47 -9.17
N ALA A 435 -23.99 13.94 -8.99
CA ALA A 435 -24.89 14.35 -7.91
C ALA A 435 -24.28 14.06 -6.53
N GLU A 436 -23.76 12.84 -6.30
CA GLU A 436 -23.20 12.45 -5.00
C GLU A 436 -21.99 13.30 -4.59
N ILE A 437 -21.08 13.62 -5.54
CA ILE A 437 -19.90 14.45 -5.23
C ILE A 437 -20.30 15.92 -5.00
N GLU A 438 -21.34 16.41 -5.66
CA GLU A 438 -21.87 17.75 -5.40
C GLU A 438 -22.51 17.85 -4.01
N ASP A 439 -23.28 16.84 -3.60
CA ASP A 439 -23.90 16.78 -2.27
C ASP A 439 -22.88 16.58 -1.14
N MET A 440 -21.80 15.81 -1.38
CA MET A 440 -20.72 15.57 -0.41
C MET A 440 -19.69 16.70 -0.33
N SER A 441 -19.82 17.76 -1.15
CA SER A 441 -18.90 18.90 -1.10
C SER A 441 -19.17 19.73 0.16
N PRO A 442 -18.24 19.80 1.13
CA PRO A 442 -18.48 20.60 2.33
C PRO A 442 -18.64 22.08 1.96
N VAL A 443 -19.71 22.70 2.45
CA VAL A 443 -19.78 24.16 2.58
C VAL A 443 -18.54 24.59 3.37
N ARG A 444 -17.61 25.28 2.70
CA ARG A 444 -16.30 25.73 3.23
C ARG A 444 -16.33 25.93 4.76
N PRO A 445 -15.59 25.14 5.55
CA PRO A 445 -15.29 25.54 6.90
C PRO A 445 -14.46 26.82 6.82
N LYS A 446 -14.89 27.87 7.51
CA LYS A 446 -14.12 29.11 7.66
C LYS A 446 -12.68 28.75 8.02
N THR A 447 -11.74 29.23 7.22
CA THR A 447 -10.30 29.33 7.49
C THR A 447 -9.98 29.17 8.97
N PHE A 448 -9.26 28.11 9.35
CA PHE A 448 -8.52 28.09 10.60
C PHE A 448 -7.46 29.18 10.50
N ALA A 449 -7.84 30.41 10.88
CA ALA A 449 -6.89 31.45 11.18
C ALA A 449 -6.11 30.97 12.40
N PHE A 450 -4.93 30.41 12.16
CA PHE A 450 -3.94 30.16 13.17
C PHE A 450 -3.60 31.53 13.79
N ARG A 451 -4.22 31.87 14.93
CA ARG A 451 -3.78 33.01 15.73
C ARG A 451 -2.40 32.64 16.26
N PRO A 452 -1.32 33.36 15.90
CA PRO A 452 -0.04 33.11 16.52
C PRO A 452 -0.18 33.41 18.01
N SER A 453 0.06 32.38 18.82
CA SER A 453 0.21 32.48 20.27
C SER A 453 1.19 33.61 20.58
N ARG A 454 0.78 34.46 21.52
CA ARG A 454 1.45 35.66 21.99
C ARG A 454 2.98 35.54 22.02
N ARG A 455 3.62 36.60 21.52
CA ARG A 455 5.04 36.94 21.73
C ARG A 455 5.47 36.53 23.13
N TYR A 456 6.50 35.68 23.21
CA TYR A 456 7.31 35.55 24.41
C TYR A 456 7.92 36.92 24.72
N ASP A 457 7.52 37.49 25.86
CA ASP A 457 8.17 38.66 26.44
C ASP A 457 9.63 38.31 26.76
N LYS A 458 10.55 39.14 26.24
CA LYS A 458 11.97 39.12 26.61
C LYS A 458 12.10 39.35 28.12
N PRO A 459 12.91 38.57 28.86
CA PRO A 459 13.23 38.92 30.23
C PRO A 459 14.06 40.22 30.25
N LYS A 460 13.53 41.24 30.94
CA LYS A 460 14.23 42.50 31.22
C LYS A 460 15.46 42.19 32.08
N LEU A 461 16.64 42.42 31.53
CA LEU A 461 17.88 42.47 32.30
C LEU A 461 17.83 43.70 33.22
N VAL A 462 17.99 43.46 34.51
CA VAL A 462 18.11 44.47 35.57
C VAL A 462 19.42 45.23 35.39
N ALA A 463 19.34 46.53 35.13
CA ALA A 463 20.44 47.47 35.31
C ALA A 463 20.06 48.45 36.43
N LEU A 464 20.41 48.06 37.66
CA LEU A 464 20.54 48.95 38.81
C LEU A 464 21.81 49.78 38.59
N LEU A 465 21.73 51.07 38.28
CA LEU A 465 22.77 52.05 38.64
C LEU A 465 22.23 53.49 38.57
N SER A 466 22.32 54.15 39.72
CA SER A 466 22.45 55.61 39.98
C SER A 466 21.31 56.56 39.59
N GLU A 467 20.47 56.92 40.56
CA GLU A 467 19.96 58.29 40.68
C GLU A 467 20.57 58.95 41.94
N THR A 468 21.21 60.09 41.71
CA THR A 468 21.64 61.05 42.74
C THR A 468 20.59 62.15 42.85
N PRO A 469 20.36 62.77 44.03
CA PRO A 469 19.22 63.65 44.24
C PRO A 469 19.55 65.12 43.94
N LYS A 470 18.67 65.79 43.18
CA LYS A 470 18.43 67.24 43.16
C LYS A 470 16.95 67.39 42.72
N LYS A 471 16.05 68.10 43.38
CA LYS A 471 16.10 69.13 44.42
C LYS A 471 14.73 69.14 45.12
#